data_AF-A0A0H5E745-F1
#
_entry.id   AF-A0A0H5E745-F1
#
_cell.length_a   1.000
_cell.length_b   1.000
_cell.length_c   1.000
_cell.angle_alpha   90.00
_cell.angle_beta   90.00
_cell.angle_gamma   90.00
#
_symmetry.space_group_name_H-M   'P 1'
#
loop_
_entity.id
_entity.type
_entity.pdbx_description
1 polymer ?
#
loop_
_entity_poly.entity_id
_entity_poly.type
_entity_poly.pdbx_seq_one_letter_code
_entity_poly.pdbx_strand_id
1 'polypeptide(L)'
;MKQFRLNTSNQGKFKEFERLFAAFGISLEATHIDLKEIAADPLSVIVHKASVAGERVIVDDTSLDVEGEAVGVYVRSMLDELPRFIGKRVHWRVLLAYREENQVFVFAGELAGVVVSRRGSSGFGFDPYFLPEGEELTLAESKPDSLNARAMAVKALMQGKPFKVLPANTSWDGSWQ
;
A
#
# COMPACT_ATOMS: atom_id res chain seq x y z
N MET A 1 1.27 -10.21 -24.22
CA MET A 1 0.95 -9.16 -23.23
C MET A 1 1.91 -9.32 -22.05
N LYS A 2 2.39 -8.22 -21.46
CA LYS A 2 3.20 -8.30 -20.23
C LYS A 2 2.27 -8.75 -19.09
N GLN A 3 2.47 -9.96 -18.59
CA GLN A 3 1.66 -10.52 -17.51
C GLN A 3 2.27 -10.09 -16.17
N PHE A 4 1.51 -9.36 -15.35
CA PHE A 4 1.92 -9.02 -14.00
C PHE A 4 1.32 -10.00 -13.00
N ARG A 5 2.13 -10.41 -12.04
CA ARG A 5 1.70 -11.22 -10.89
C ARG A 5 1.65 -10.33 -9.66
N LEU A 6 0.74 -10.61 -8.73
CA LEU A 6 0.63 -9.88 -7.46
C LEU A 6 0.78 -10.86 -6.29
N ASN A 7 1.78 -10.61 -5.44
CA ASN A 7 1.99 -11.36 -4.22
C ASN A 7 1.33 -10.66 -3.03
N THR A 8 0.17 -11.16 -2.59
CA THR A 8 -0.49 -10.66 -1.38
C THR A 8 -1.29 -11.77 -0.70
N SER A 9 -1.24 -11.84 0.62
CA SER A 9 -2.03 -12.79 1.42
C SER A 9 -3.42 -12.25 1.79
N ASN A 10 -3.69 -10.97 1.51
CA ASN A 10 -4.97 -10.33 1.83
C ASN A 10 -5.93 -10.40 0.63
N GLN A 11 -6.92 -11.30 0.69
CA GLN A 11 -7.92 -11.47 -0.37
C GLN A 11 -8.71 -10.18 -0.68
N GLY A 12 -8.98 -9.34 0.33
CA GLY A 12 -9.65 -8.06 0.14
C GLY A 12 -8.80 -7.09 -0.68
N LYS A 13 -7.49 -6.99 -0.37
CA LYS A 13 -6.55 -6.21 -1.18
C LYS A 13 -6.43 -6.77 -2.59
N PHE A 14 -6.35 -8.10 -2.74
CA PHE A 14 -6.22 -8.72 -4.06
C PHE A 14 -7.38 -8.34 -4.97
N LYS A 15 -8.63 -8.49 -4.51
CA LYS A 15 -9.83 -8.11 -5.27
C LYS A 15 -9.83 -6.64 -5.68
N GLU A 16 -9.34 -5.76 -4.81
CA GLU A 16 -9.24 -4.35 -5.12
C GLU A 16 -8.17 -4.06 -6.18
N PHE A 17 -6.97 -4.63 -6.04
CA PHE A 17 -5.94 -4.51 -7.06
C PHE A 17 -6.39 -5.10 -8.39
N GLU A 18 -7.03 -6.27 -8.40
CA GLU A 18 -7.58 -6.89 -9.60
C GLU A 18 -8.53 -5.92 -10.33
N ARG A 19 -9.48 -5.30 -9.61
CA ARG A 19 -10.35 -4.27 -10.18
C ARG A 19 -9.56 -3.08 -10.75
N LEU A 20 -8.58 -2.58 -9.99
CA LEU A 20 -7.80 -1.40 -10.37
C LEU A 20 -6.95 -1.64 -11.62
N PHE A 21 -6.29 -2.81 -11.74
CA PHE A 21 -5.49 -3.17 -12.91
C PHE A 21 -6.37 -3.52 -14.12
N ALA A 22 -7.54 -4.12 -13.91
CA ALA A 22 -8.50 -4.40 -14.97
C ALA A 22 -8.97 -3.12 -15.67
N ALA A 23 -9.05 -1.98 -14.96
CA ALA A 23 -9.37 -0.67 -15.56
C ALA A 23 -8.31 -0.19 -16.58
N PHE A 24 -7.10 -0.77 -16.56
CA PHE A 24 -6.03 -0.53 -17.54
C PHE A 24 -5.88 -1.70 -18.54
N GLY A 25 -6.81 -2.65 -18.56
CA GLY A 25 -6.75 -3.83 -19.44
C GLY A 25 -5.69 -4.85 -19.02
N ILE A 26 -5.24 -4.83 -17.75
CA ILE A 26 -4.26 -5.78 -17.20
C ILE A 26 -4.98 -6.80 -16.33
N SER A 27 -4.78 -8.09 -16.64
CA SER A 27 -5.18 -9.19 -15.77
C SER A 27 -4.04 -9.52 -14.79
N LEU A 28 -4.37 -9.63 -13.50
CA LEU A 28 -3.43 -10.03 -12.46
C LEU A 28 -3.56 -11.52 -12.16
N GLU A 29 -2.43 -12.17 -11.97
CA GLU A 29 -2.37 -13.51 -11.38
C GLU A 29 -1.85 -13.42 -9.95
N ALA A 30 -2.52 -14.10 -9.02
CA ALA A 30 -2.09 -14.16 -7.63
C ALA A 30 -0.88 -15.09 -7.48
N THR A 31 0.08 -14.68 -6.65
CA THR A 31 1.13 -15.58 -6.16
C THR A 31 1.04 -15.71 -4.63
N HIS A 32 1.55 -16.83 -4.12
CA HIS A 32 1.56 -17.16 -2.70
C HIS A 32 2.99 -17.42 -2.21
N ILE A 33 3.88 -16.49 -2.52
CA ILE A 33 5.28 -16.54 -2.10
C ILE A 33 5.34 -16.03 -0.67
N ASP A 34 5.87 -16.85 0.23
CA ASP A 34 6.18 -16.43 1.60
C ASP A 34 7.42 -15.52 1.58
N LEU A 35 7.21 -14.24 1.89
CA LEU A 35 8.23 -13.21 1.85
C LEU A 35 8.46 -12.69 3.26
N LYS A 36 9.60 -13.03 3.84
CA LYS A 36 10.04 -12.45 5.11
C LYS A 36 10.28 -10.95 4.97
N GLU A 37 9.87 -10.19 5.97
CA GLU A 37 10.04 -8.75 5.99
C GLU A 37 11.23 -8.39 6.88
N ILE A 38 12.06 -7.46 6.41
CA ILE A 38 13.20 -6.96 7.16
C ILE A 38 12.71 -5.89 8.15
N ALA A 39 13.36 -5.76 9.29
CA ALA A 39 13.10 -4.67 10.23
C ALA A 39 13.87 -3.42 9.76
N ALA A 40 13.26 -2.67 8.83
CA ALA A 40 13.85 -1.47 8.23
C ALA A 40 12.76 -0.43 7.90
N ASP A 41 13.15 0.70 7.33
CA ASP A 41 12.18 1.69 6.84
C ASP A 41 11.32 1.13 5.69
N PRO A 42 10.11 1.67 5.44
CA PRO A 42 9.18 1.12 4.44
C PRO A 42 9.76 0.99 3.02
N LEU A 43 10.65 1.91 2.61
CA LEU A 43 11.27 1.85 1.29
C LEU A 43 12.25 0.67 1.22
N SER A 44 13.06 0.47 2.26
CA SER A 44 13.95 -0.70 2.35
C SER A 44 13.16 -2.01 2.37
N VAL A 45 12.06 -2.07 3.14
CA VAL A 45 11.18 -3.25 3.21
C VAL A 45 10.63 -3.61 1.84
N ILE A 46 9.99 -2.67 1.13
CA ILE A 46 9.36 -2.97 -0.16
C ILE A 46 10.40 -3.32 -1.23
N VAL A 47 11.59 -2.71 -1.20
CA VAL A 47 12.68 -3.01 -2.13
C VAL A 47 13.21 -4.42 -1.90
N HIS A 48 13.49 -4.80 -0.67
CA HIS A 48 13.93 -6.16 -0.34
C HIS A 48 12.85 -7.18 -0.74
N LYS A 49 11.59 -6.92 -0.39
CA LYS A 49 10.44 -7.77 -0.72
C LYS A 49 10.31 -7.99 -2.23
N ALA A 50 10.38 -6.94 -3.04
CA ALA A 50 10.35 -7.05 -4.50
C ALA A 50 11.58 -7.79 -5.05
N SER A 51 12.75 -7.56 -4.44
CA SER A 51 14.00 -8.18 -4.85
C SER A 51 13.97 -9.70 -4.72
N VAL A 52 13.30 -10.24 -3.70
CA VAL A 52 13.19 -11.70 -3.47
C VAL A 52 11.90 -12.32 -4.00
N ALA A 53 10.90 -11.53 -4.42
CA ALA A 53 9.64 -12.03 -4.98
C ALA A 53 9.76 -12.63 -6.39
N GLY A 54 10.83 -12.28 -7.11
CA GLY A 54 11.08 -12.75 -8.48
C GLY A 54 10.63 -11.75 -9.56
N GLU A 55 10.99 -12.05 -10.82
CA GLU A 55 10.77 -11.15 -11.95
C GLU A 55 9.30 -10.79 -12.16
N ARG A 56 9.05 -9.48 -12.23
CA ARG A 56 7.72 -8.89 -12.48
C ARG A 56 6.62 -9.41 -11.55
N VAL A 57 6.99 -9.79 -10.32
CA VAL A 57 6.04 -10.02 -9.23
C VAL A 57 5.88 -8.71 -8.46
N ILE A 58 4.67 -8.17 -8.51
CA ILE A 58 4.27 -6.98 -7.76
C ILE A 58 4.09 -7.38 -6.30
N VAL A 59 4.71 -6.62 -5.41
CA VAL A 59 4.50 -6.69 -3.97
C VAL A 59 3.91 -5.38 -3.46
N ASP A 60 3.17 -5.46 -2.36
CA ASP A 60 2.56 -4.32 -1.68
C ASP A 60 3.12 -4.11 -0.27
N ASP A 61 3.29 -2.85 0.11
CA ASP A 61 3.44 -2.40 1.49
C ASP A 61 2.47 -1.23 1.73
N THR A 62 1.70 -1.30 2.82
CA THR A 62 0.66 -0.31 3.14
C THR A 62 0.86 0.18 4.56
N SER A 63 1.00 1.50 4.72
CA SER A 63 1.18 2.18 6.01
C SER A 63 0.07 3.21 6.25
N LEU A 64 -0.22 3.43 7.53
CA LEU A 64 -1.10 4.48 8.02
C LEU A 64 -0.35 5.20 9.14
N ASP A 65 0.12 6.41 8.85
CA ASP A 65 1.00 7.18 9.74
C ASP A 65 0.17 8.27 10.43
N VAL A 66 0.06 8.23 11.76
CA VAL A 66 -0.64 9.28 12.54
C VAL A 66 0.37 10.23 13.15
N GLU A 67 0.12 11.54 13.02
CA GLU A 67 1.03 12.58 13.48
C GLU A 67 1.30 12.52 14.99
N GLY A 68 2.58 12.56 15.35
CA GLY A 68 3.03 12.55 16.74
C GLY A 68 2.97 11.19 17.43
N GLU A 69 2.64 10.12 16.70
CA GLU A 69 2.69 8.75 17.21
C GLU A 69 3.89 8.01 16.60
N ALA A 70 4.47 7.07 17.34
CA ALA A 70 5.51 6.20 16.80
C ALA A 70 4.90 5.37 15.67
N VAL A 71 5.32 5.69 14.44
CA VAL A 71 4.75 5.17 13.20
C VAL A 71 5.11 3.70 12.99
N GLY A 72 4.13 2.95 12.47
CA GLY A 72 4.38 1.81 11.60
C GLY A 72 4.65 0.51 12.35
N VAL A 73 3.62 -0.33 12.46
CA VAL A 73 3.66 -1.77 12.16
C VAL A 73 2.23 -2.30 12.34
N TYR A 74 1.65 -2.68 11.19
CA TYR A 74 0.32 -3.20 10.89
C TYR A 74 -0.88 -2.27 11.14
N VAL A 75 -1.46 -1.76 10.04
CA VAL A 75 -2.83 -1.24 9.98
C VAL A 75 -3.83 -2.07 10.81
N ARG A 76 -3.62 -3.40 10.91
CA ARG A 76 -4.47 -4.32 11.69
C ARG A 76 -4.38 -4.14 13.21
N SER A 77 -3.23 -3.83 13.79
CA SER A 77 -3.08 -3.65 15.25
C SER A 77 -3.59 -2.29 15.71
N MET A 78 -3.54 -1.28 14.83
CA MET A 78 -3.88 0.10 15.19
C MET A 78 -5.37 0.45 15.02
N LEU A 79 -6.19 -0.40 14.40
CA LEU A 79 -7.61 -0.08 14.16
C LEU A 79 -8.38 0.23 15.45
N ASP A 80 -8.08 -0.49 16.53
CA ASP A 80 -8.74 -0.33 17.82
C ASP A 80 -8.26 0.93 18.57
N GLU A 81 -7.11 1.49 18.17
CA GLU A 81 -6.54 2.69 18.78
C GLU A 81 -6.94 3.98 18.06
N LEU A 82 -7.40 3.91 16.80
CA LEU A 82 -7.83 5.07 16.00
C LEU A 82 -8.76 6.05 16.74
N PRO A 83 -9.73 5.62 17.57
CA PRO A 83 -10.55 6.54 18.35
C PRO A 83 -9.75 7.47 19.29
N ARG A 84 -8.55 7.08 19.73
CA ARG A 84 -7.67 7.92 20.58
C ARG A 84 -6.99 9.04 19.80
N PHE A 85 -6.96 8.92 18.48
CA PHE A 85 -6.25 9.85 17.60
C PHE A 85 -7.18 10.85 16.89
N ILE A 86 -8.46 10.90 17.25
CA ILE A 86 -9.42 11.84 16.66
C ILE A 86 -8.87 13.28 16.69
N GLY A 87 -8.91 13.95 15.55
CA GLY A 87 -8.40 15.30 15.33
C GLY A 87 -6.93 15.37 14.89
N LYS A 88 -6.17 14.26 14.96
CA LYS A 88 -4.79 14.21 14.47
C LYS A 88 -4.73 14.05 12.95
N ARG A 89 -3.69 14.61 12.33
CA ARG A 89 -3.38 14.33 10.92
C ARG A 89 -2.97 12.87 10.74
N VAL A 90 -3.37 12.31 9.62
CA VAL A 90 -3.05 10.94 9.23
C VAL A 90 -2.67 10.88 7.76
N HIS A 91 -1.67 10.06 7.44
CA HIS A 91 -1.20 9.82 6.08
C HIS A 91 -1.33 8.34 5.74
N TRP A 92 -2.14 8.04 4.73
CA TRP A 92 -2.21 6.70 4.15
C TRP A 92 -1.23 6.60 2.98
N ARG A 93 -0.25 5.70 3.07
CA ARG A 93 0.73 5.43 2.02
C ARG A 93 0.62 4.00 1.53
N VAL A 94 0.71 3.82 0.22
CA VAL A 94 0.82 2.53 -0.46
C VAL A 94 2.05 2.55 -1.34
N LEU A 95 2.96 1.61 -1.11
CA LEU A 95 4.07 1.32 -2.00
C LEU A 95 3.77 0.04 -2.77
N LEU A 96 3.89 0.11 -4.09
CA LEU A 96 3.95 -1.04 -4.98
C LEU A 96 5.36 -1.14 -5.52
N ALA A 97 5.91 -2.34 -5.59
CA ALA A 97 7.16 -2.55 -6.28
C ALA A 97 7.21 -3.86 -7.04
N TYR A 98 7.99 -3.88 -8.12
CA TYR A 98 8.39 -5.11 -8.79
C TYR A 98 9.86 -5.02 -9.18
N ARG A 99 10.51 -6.19 -9.30
CA ARG A 99 11.86 -6.31 -9.85
C ARG A 99 11.80 -6.56 -11.36
N GLU A 100 12.65 -5.86 -12.10
CA GLU A 100 13.00 -6.18 -13.48
C GLU A 100 14.53 -6.15 -13.59
N GLU A 101 15.12 -7.31 -13.91
CA GLU A 101 16.57 -7.52 -13.90
C GLU A 101 17.19 -7.18 -12.54
N ASN A 102 18.19 -6.29 -12.51
CA ASN A 102 18.87 -5.85 -11.30
C ASN A 102 18.27 -4.55 -10.71
N GLN A 103 17.07 -4.15 -11.15
CA GLN A 103 16.40 -2.94 -10.69
C GLN A 103 15.05 -3.27 -10.05
N VAL A 104 14.72 -2.53 -9.00
CA VAL A 104 13.41 -2.49 -8.37
C VAL A 104 12.77 -1.15 -8.67
N PHE A 105 11.58 -1.21 -9.26
CA PHE A 105 10.76 -0.06 -9.57
C PHE A 105 9.72 0.09 -8.47
N VAL A 106 9.74 1.21 -7.76
CA VAL A 106 8.81 1.52 -6.67
C VAL A 106 7.85 2.60 -7.12
N PHE A 107 6.57 2.40 -6.88
CA PHE A 107 5.47 3.31 -7.18
C PHE A 107 4.73 3.60 -5.90
N ALA A 108 4.30 4.85 -5.74
CA ALA A 108 3.66 5.31 -4.52
C ALA A 108 2.28 5.90 -4.83
N GLY A 109 1.36 5.71 -3.89
CA GLY A 109 0.15 6.48 -3.77
C GLY A 109 -0.01 6.91 -2.33
N GLU A 110 -0.40 8.15 -2.11
CA GLU A 110 -0.48 8.75 -0.79
C GLU A 110 -1.74 9.60 -0.69
N LEU A 111 -2.38 9.56 0.48
CA LEU A 111 -3.53 10.39 0.80
C LEU A 111 -3.36 10.94 2.21
N ALA A 112 -3.44 12.26 2.34
CA ALA A 112 -3.49 12.94 3.63
C ALA A 112 -4.94 13.08 4.11
N GLY A 113 -5.12 13.11 5.41
CA GLY A 113 -6.42 13.28 6.04
C GLY A 113 -6.31 13.57 7.53
N VAL A 114 -7.46 13.48 8.18
CA VAL A 114 -7.60 13.63 9.64
C VAL A 114 -8.37 12.43 10.17
N VAL A 115 -7.95 11.94 11.35
CA VAL A 115 -8.69 10.89 12.05
C VAL A 115 -9.96 11.49 12.63
N VAL A 116 -11.12 10.88 12.35
CA VAL A 116 -12.43 11.32 12.84
C VAL A 116 -13.15 10.20 13.56
N SER A 117 -14.21 10.53 14.30
CA SER A 117 -15.14 9.53 14.81
C SER A 117 -15.65 8.64 13.67
N ARG A 118 -15.90 7.36 13.99
CA ARG A 118 -16.36 6.37 13.02
C ARG A 118 -17.62 6.86 12.28
N ARG A 119 -17.57 6.91 10.94
CA ARG A 119 -18.72 7.16 10.06
C ARG A 119 -18.71 6.20 8.87
N GLY A 120 -19.88 5.96 8.28
CA GLY A 120 -20.04 5.03 7.15
C GLY A 120 -20.01 3.54 7.52
N SER A 121 -20.43 2.72 6.55
CA SER A 121 -20.55 1.26 6.69
C SER A 121 -19.88 0.46 5.56
N SER A 122 -19.33 1.14 4.56
CA SER A 122 -18.61 0.51 3.45
C SER A 122 -17.09 0.51 3.70
N GLY A 123 -16.34 -0.19 2.85
CA GLY A 123 -14.88 -0.24 2.94
C GLY A 123 -14.37 -1.18 4.03
N PHE A 124 -13.11 -1.02 4.42
CA PHE A 124 -12.45 -1.87 5.42
C PHE A 124 -11.33 -1.15 6.18
N GLY A 125 -10.91 -1.72 7.31
CA GLY A 125 -9.80 -1.17 8.09
C GLY A 125 -10.11 0.22 8.64
N PHE A 126 -9.24 1.18 8.32
CA PHE A 126 -9.32 2.55 8.80
C PHE A 126 -10.30 3.44 8.02
N ASP A 127 -10.89 2.95 6.91
CA ASP A 127 -11.77 3.75 6.05
C ASP A 127 -12.83 4.57 6.84
N PRO A 128 -13.50 4.00 7.87
CA PRO A 128 -14.52 4.72 8.64
C PRO A 128 -13.99 5.83 9.56
N TYR A 129 -12.68 5.84 9.82
CA TYR A 129 -12.00 6.79 10.69
C TYR A 129 -11.18 7.82 9.91
N PHE A 130 -11.10 7.68 8.58
CA PHE A 130 -10.26 8.52 7.73
C PHE A 130 -11.13 9.53 6.97
N LEU A 131 -10.99 10.81 7.31
CA LEU A 131 -11.54 11.92 6.54
C LEU A 131 -10.42 12.50 5.66
N PRO A 132 -10.49 12.35 4.32
CA PRO A 132 -9.47 12.94 3.44
C PRO A 132 -9.42 14.45 3.56
N GLU A 133 -8.23 15.03 3.36
CA GLU A 133 -8.05 16.48 3.42
C GLU A 133 -8.88 17.18 2.32
N GLY A 134 -9.70 18.15 2.71
CA GLY A 134 -10.60 18.88 1.81
C GLY A 134 -11.95 18.20 1.54
N GLU A 135 -12.21 17.03 2.12
CA GLU A 135 -13.47 16.29 1.95
C GLU A 135 -14.38 16.39 3.18
N GLU A 136 -15.68 16.17 3.00
CA GLU A 136 -16.68 16.13 4.07
C GLU A 136 -17.04 14.68 4.50
N LEU A 137 -16.80 13.73 3.60
CA LEU A 137 -17.15 12.32 3.76
C LEU A 137 -15.91 11.47 4.06
N THR A 138 -16.06 10.52 4.97
CA THR A 138 -15.03 9.51 5.23
C THR A 138 -14.86 8.56 4.05
N LEU A 139 -13.73 7.86 4.00
CA LEU A 139 -13.50 6.81 2.99
C LEU A 139 -14.54 5.67 3.04
N ALA A 140 -15.22 5.46 4.17
CA ALA A 140 -16.30 4.48 4.30
C ALA A 140 -17.67 5.00 3.84
N GLU A 141 -17.82 6.31 3.69
CA GLU A 141 -19.01 6.97 3.13
C GLU A 141 -18.84 7.20 1.62
N SER A 142 -17.64 7.61 1.18
CA SER A 142 -17.29 7.81 -0.23
C SER A 142 -15.79 7.62 -0.45
N LYS A 143 -15.41 6.70 -1.34
CA LYS A 143 -14.02 6.47 -1.76
C LYS A 143 -13.92 6.28 -3.27
N PRO A 144 -14.00 7.36 -4.06
CA PRO A 144 -13.63 7.32 -5.47
C PRO A 144 -12.14 6.96 -5.63
N ASP A 145 -11.76 6.50 -6.82
CA ASP A 145 -10.36 6.14 -7.12
C ASP A 145 -9.38 7.33 -6.98
N SER A 146 -9.87 8.57 -7.07
CA SER A 146 -9.09 9.79 -6.79
C SER A 146 -8.75 9.99 -5.31
N LEU A 147 -9.45 9.31 -4.39
CA LEU A 147 -9.22 9.33 -2.94
C LEU A 147 -8.79 7.95 -2.44
N ASN A 148 -8.15 7.16 -3.30
CA ASN A 148 -7.68 5.82 -2.98
C ASN A 148 -6.17 5.72 -3.25
N ALA A 149 -5.36 5.64 -2.20
CA ALA A 149 -3.90 5.57 -2.34
C ALA A 149 -3.45 4.31 -3.11
N ARG A 150 -4.18 3.18 -3.04
CA ARG A 150 -3.89 2.01 -3.90
C ARG A 150 -4.13 2.34 -5.36
N ALA A 151 -5.25 2.99 -5.68
CA ALA A 151 -5.56 3.40 -7.05
C ALA A 151 -4.51 4.36 -7.61
N MET A 152 -4.03 5.30 -6.78
CA MET A 152 -2.94 6.20 -7.14
C MET A 152 -1.63 5.45 -7.43
N ALA A 153 -1.24 4.49 -6.58
CA ALA A 153 -0.05 3.68 -6.81
C ALA A 153 -0.16 2.83 -8.08
N VAL A 154 -1.32 2.21 -8.33
CA VAL A 154 -1.59 1.46 -9.58
C VAL A 154 -1.50 2.38 -10.79
N LYS A 155 -2.11 3.57 -10.72
CA LYS A 155 -2.06 4.56 -11.80
C LYS A 155 -0.61 4.97 -12.09
N ALA A 156 0.21 5.21 -11.07
CA ALA A 156 1.63 5.53 -11.23
C ALA A 156 2.39 4.38 -11.92
N LEU A 157 2.12 3.13 -11.52
CA LEU A 157 2.69 1.93 -12.14
C LEU A 157 2.31 1.81 -13.61
N MET A 158 1.02 1.93 -13.92
CA MET A 158 0.50 1.84 -15.29
C MET A 158 0.97 2.97 -16.20
N GLN A 159 1.28 4.13 -15.64
CA GLN A 159 1.86 5.24 -16.38
C GLN A 159 3.39 5.17 -16.49
N GLY A 160 4.04 4.18 -15.88
CA GLY A 160 5.49 4.05 -15.88
C GLY A 160 6.20 5.21 -15.16
N LYS A 161 5.59 5.73 -14.09
CA LYS A 161 6.11 6.87 -13.30
C LYS A 161 6.59 6.38 -11.92
N PRO A 162 7.79 5.78 -11.81
CA PRO A 162 8.29 5.31 -10.54
C PRO A 162 8.55 6.48 -9.59
N PHE A 163 8.19 6.28 -8.32
CA PHE A 163 8.61 7.13 -7.22
C PHE A 163 10.13 7.00 -6.97
N LYS A 164 10.65 5.76 -7.07
CA LYS A 164 12.08 5.44 -6.98
C LYS A 164 12.41 4.27 -7.91
N VAL A 165 13.65 4.28 -8.42
CA VAL A 165 14.26 3.12 -9.05
C VAL A 165 15.55 2.84 -8.28
N LEU A 166 15.66 1.63 -7.74
CA LEU A 166 16.75 1.24 -6.83
C LEU A 166 17.35 -0.09 -7.30
N PRO A 167 18.62 -0.39 -6.96
CA PRO A 167 19.17 -1.71 -7.21
C PRO A 167 18.36 -2.78 -6.46
N ALA A 168 18.22 -3.96 -7.07
CA ALA A 168 17.72 -5.12 -6.35
C ALA A 168 18.67 -5.47 -5.18
N ASN A 169 18.09 -5.73 -4.02
CA ASN A 169 18.80 -6.13 -2.81
C ASN A 169 18.20 -7.42 -2.24
N THR A 170 18.90 -8.53 -2.43
CA THR A 170 18.50 -9.85 -1.92
C THR A 170 19.23 -10.24 -0.63
N SER A 171 20.05 -9.35 -0.07
CA SER A 171 20.86 -9.64 1.11
C SER A 171 20.42 -8.75 2.27
N TRP A 172 20.34 -9.35 3.45
CA TRP A 172 20.04 -8.64 4.69
C TRP A 172 20.71 -9.34 5.87
N ASP A 173 21.55 -8.60 6.59
CA ASP A 173 22.29 -9.04 7.78
C ASP A 173 21.72 -8.49 9.09
N GLY A 174 20.69 -7.63 9.01
CA GLY A 174 19.98 -7.06 10.15
C GLY A 174 18.86 -7.95 10.71
N SER A 175 17.99 -7.33 11.51
CA SER A 175 16.84 -8.00 12.14
C SER A 175 15.67 -8.20 11.18
N TRP A 176 14.84 -9.21 11.45
CA TRP A 176 13.63 -9.54 10.69
C TRP A 176 12.40 -9.24 11.55
N GLN A 177 11.26 -8.94 10.93
CA GLN A 177 9.97 -8.74 11.60
C GLN A 177 9.01 -9.92 11.41
#